data_AF-A0A5E5BZG6-F1
#
_entry.id   AF-A0A5E5BZG6-F1
#
_cell.length_a   1.000
_cell.length_b   1.000
_cell.length_c   1.000
_cell.angle_alpha   90.00
_cell.angle_beta   90.00
_cell.angle_gamma   90.00
#
_symmetry.space_group_name_H-M   'P 1'
#
loop_
_entity.id
_entity.type
_entity.pdbx_description
1 polymer ?
#
loop_
_entity_poly.entity_id
_entity_poly.type
_entity_poly.pdbx_seq_one_letter_code
_entity_poly.pdbx_strand_id
1 'polypeptide(L)'
;MKEQFLDKPLLPQASRGVLNVSSVKSSVIVVKIPPYEQIDDGDKVTVRFNGQEGQRDFERYSYILSGQSFPPLGLEVDIQPLSVLRNGKYVVTYQIESRAGNIARSDETGIVVSNEKSLESDVQYHQATYLGEYLSGVVDSWVVPFAYSITSESDVKSVKWPDASGQVPAKLTLYRRPSGQKQVKVGDLTYASGIWQFALSAGPVNVSAGDELSFYLSADTSLSVSVTV
;
A
#
# COMPACT_ATOMS: atom_id res chain seq x y z
N MET A 1 -1.22 -9.25 26.77
CA MET A 1 -1.25 -8.27 25.66
C MET A 1 -1.88 -7.01 26.22
N LYS A 2 -1.15 -5.89 26.26
CA LYS A 2 -1.68 -4.62 26.77
C LYS A 2 -2.05 -3.77 25.56
N GLU A 3 -3.32 -3.43 25.44
CA GLU A 3 -3.80 -2.56 24.36
C GLU A 3 -3.44 -1.13 24.70
N GLN A 4 -2.82 -0.43 23.75
CA GLN A 4 -2.50 0.99 23.86
C GLN A 4 -3.35 1.77 22.84
N PHE A 5 -3.98 2.84 23.33
CA PHE A 5 -4.70 3.79 22.51
C PHE A 5 -3.75 4.90 22.06
N LEU A 6 -3.78 5.19 20.76
CA LEU A 6 -2.98 6.22 20.09
C LEU A 6 -3.88 7.35 19.61
N ASP A 7 -3.29 8.52 19.38
CA ASP A 7 -4.01 9.65 18.80
C ASP A 7 -4.62 9.30 17.43
N LYS A 8 -5.73 9.94 17.09
CA LYS A 8 -6.42 9.71 15.81
C LYS A 8 -5.55 10.10 14.60
N PRO A 9 -5.74 9.47 13.42
CA PRO A 9 -5.05 9.88 12.20
C PRO A 9 -5.51 11.25 11.72
N LEU A 10 -4.61 11.99 11.07
CA LEU A 10 -4.91 13.25 10.41
C LEU A 10 -4.99 13.05 8.90
N LEU A 11 -5.98 13.69 8.26
CA LEU A 11 -6.13 13.71 6.81
C LEU A 11 -6.03 15.17 6.33
N PRO A 12 -4.83 15.67 5.98
CA PRO A 12 -4.62 17.08 5.62
C PRO A 12 -5.47 17.54 4.43
N GLN A 13 -5.77 16.63 3.50
CA GLN A 13 -6.64 16.90 2.36
C GLN A 13 -8.13 17.03 2.74
N ALA A 14 -8.54 16.60 3.93
CA ALA A 14 -9.93 16.69 4.38
C ALA A 14 -10.18 18.05 5.05
N SER A 15 -10.99 18.90 4.43
CA SER A 15 -11.38 20.20 4.98
C SER A 15 -12.71 20.09 5.69
N ARG A 16 -12.75 20.45 6.98
CA ARG A 16 -13.96 20.35 7.83
C ARG A 16 -14.58 18.94 7.81
N GLY A 17 -13.73 17.90 7.80
CA GLY A 17 -14.16 16.51 7.75
C GLY A 17 -14.62 16.02 6.36
N VAL A 18 -14.54 16.85 5.33
CA VAL A 18 -14.89 16.47 3.95
C VAL A 18 -13.62 16.29 3.12
N LEU A 19 -13.45 15.11 2.55
CA LEU A 19 -12.39 14.77 1.61
C LEU A 19 -12.95 14.81 0.18
N ASN A 20 -12.61 15.86 -0.56
CA ASN A 20 -12.94 15.94 -1.98
C ASN A 20 -11.83 15.31 -2.81
N VAL A 21 -12.01 14.06 -3.23
CA VAL A 21 -10.95 13.29 -3.94
C VAL A 21 -10.60 13.95 -5.28
N SER A 22 -11.56 14.56 -5.95
CA SER A 22 -11.32 15.24 -7.24
C SER A 22 -10.43 16.49 -7.11
N SER A 23 -10.27 17.02 -5.89
CA SER A 23 -9.37 18.13 -5.58
C SER A 23 -7.95 17.69 -5.18
N VAL A 24 -7.71 16.38 -5.02
CA VAL A 24 -6.41 15.83 -4.62
C VAL A 24 -5.44 15.85 -5.81
N LYS A 25 -4.48 16.77 -5.77
CA LYS A 25 -3.53 17.00 -6.89
C LYS A 25 -2.55 15.86 -7.14
N SER A 26 -2.19 15.10 -6.10
CA SER A 26 -1.09 14.12 -6.14
C SER A 26 -1.53 12.72 -6.58
N SER A 27 -2.80 12.50 -6.95
CA SER A 27 -3.41 11.17 -7.11
C SER A 27 -3.33 10.27 -5.86
N VAL A 28 -2.91 10.82 -4.71
CA VAL A 28 -2.68 10.12 -3.45
C VAL A 28 -3.38 10.88 -2.32
N ILE A 29 -4.12 10.18 -1.46
CA ILE A 29 -4.54 10.74 -0.17
C ILE A 29 -3.47 10.40 0.86
N VAL A 30 -3.05 11.39 1.63
CA VAL A 30 -2.03 11.23 2.66
C VAL A 30 -2.74 11.09 4.00
N VAL A 31 -2.50 9.99 4.69
CA VAL A 31 -2.94 9.79 6.07
C VAL A 31 -1.71 10.00 6.96
N LYS A 32 -1.73 11.06 7.77
CA LYS A 32 -0.67 11.36 8.71
C LYS A 32 -0.94 10.69 10.04
N ILE A 33 0.05 9.98 10.54
CA ILE A 33 0.04 9.29 11.81
C ILE A 33 0.87 10.11 12.79
N PRO A 34 0.28 10.60 13.89
CA PRO A 34 1.00 11.37 14.89
C PRO A 34 2.20 10.60 15.49
N PRO A 35 3.29 11.30 15.86
CA PRO A 35 4.42 10.67 16.54
C PRO A 35 4.02 10.10 17.90
N TYR A 36 4.59 8.97 18.31
CA TYR A 36 4.42 8.37 19.64
C TYR A 36 5.66 7.54 20.03
N GLU A 37 5.84 7.25 21.33
CA GLU A 37 7.14 6.83 21.91
C GLU A 37 7.55 5.36 21.70
N GLN A 38 6.75 4.53 21.02
CA GLN A 38 6.96 3.08 20.93
C GLN A 38 6.93 2.57 19.50
N ILE A 39 7.95 2.93 18.75
CA ILE A 39 8.00 2.62 17.33
C ILE A 39 9.38 2.19 16.90
N ASP A 40 9.44 1.01 16.32
CA ASP A 40 10.69 0.40 15.90
C ASP A 40 10.71 0.24 14.37
N ASP A 41 11.91 0.20 13.81
CA ASP A 41 12.13 -0.12 12.41
C ASP A 41 11.41 -1.44 12.09
N GLY A 42 10.70 -1.49 10.97
CA GLY A 42 9.92 -2.62 10.47
C GLY A 42 8.63 -2.93 11.21
N ASP A 43 8.19 -2.09 12.14
CA ASP A 43 6.81 -2.14 12.61
C ASP A 43 5.85 -1.91 11.44
N LYS A 44 4.71 -2.61 11.45
CA LYS A 44 3.70 -2.54 10.41
C LYS A 44 2.58 -1.61 10.83
N VAL A 45 2.34 -0.61 10.02
CA VAL A 45 1.25 0.35 10.21
C VAL A 45 0.14 0.01 9.23
N THR A 46 -1.06 -0.25 9.71
CA THR A 46 -2.25 -0.51 8.88
C THR A 46 -3.26 0.62 9.07
N VAL A 47 -3.56 1.38 8.02
CA VAL A 47 -4.63 2.37 7.98
C VAL A 47 -5.88 1.72 7.42
N ARG A 48 -7.02 1.88 8.11
CA ARG A 48 -8.32 1.37 7.67
C ARG A 48 -9.31 2.52 7.48
N PHE A 49 -10.07 2.44 6.40
CA PHE A 49 -11.24 3.24 6.09
C PHE A 49 -12.44 2.30 6.22
N ASN A 50 -13.13 2.35 7.35
CA ASN A 50 -14.35 1.59 7.56
C ASN A 50 -15.53 2.34 6.95
N GLY A 51 -16.14 1.71 5.94
CA GLY A 51 -17.27 2.28 5.23
C GLY A 51 -18.52 2.27 6.11
N GLN A 52 -19.26 3.37 6.13
CA GLN A 52 -20.58 3.42 6.77
C GLN A 52 -21.69 3.34 5.72
N GLU A 53 -22.91 3.02 6.12
CA GLU A 53 -24.10 3.10 5.25
C GLU A 53 -23.97 2.27 3.94
N GLY A 54 -23.35 1.09 4.03
CA GLY A 54 -23.20 0.16 2.89
C GLY A 54 -21.97 0.42 2.01
N GLN A 55 -21.09 1.36 2.39
CA GLN A 55 -19.77 1.48 1.78
C GLN A 55 -18.88 0.28 2.13
N ARG A 56 -17.92 -0.03 1.25
CA ARG A 56 -16.94 -1.08 1.49
C ARG A 56 -15.79 -0.57 2.36
N ASP A 57 -15.32 -1.44 3.23
CA ASP A 57 -14.08 -1.23 3.96
C ASP A 57 -12.88 -1.28 3.02
N PHE A 58 -11.86 -0.52 3.38
CA PHE A 58 -10.62 -0.43 2.65
C PHE A 58 -9.47 -0.30 3.62
N GLU A 59 -8.37 -1.01 3.38
CA GLU A 59 -7.17 -0.86 4.19
C GLU A 59 -5.89 -0.79 3.35
N ARG A 60 -4.90 -0.10 3.90
CA ARG A 60 -3.53 -0.03 3.38
C ARG A 60 -2.58 -0.18 4.54
N TYR A 61 -1.39 -0.66 4.25
CA TYR A 61 -0.34 -0.67 5.25
C TYR A 61 0.96 -0.13 4.69
N SER A 62 1.83 0.27 5.61
CA SER A 62 3.20 0.67 5.33
C SER A 62 4.10 0.10 6.42
N TYR A 63 5.37 -0.12 6.11
CA TYR A 63 6.37 -0.50 7.07
C TYR A 63 7.21 0.71 7.45
N ILE A 64 7.60 0.75 8.71
CA ILE A 64 8.42 1.84 9.23
C ILE A 64 9.85 1.58 8.84
N LEU A 65 10.37 2.33 7.87
CA LEU A 65 11.73 2.14 7.38
C LEU A 65 12.77 2.60 8.40
N SER A 66 12.44 3.63 9.18
CA SER A 66 13.26 4.11 10.30
C SER A 66 12.39 4.72 11.39
N GLY A 67 12.38 4.10 12.57
CA GLY A 67 11.76 4.61 13.79
C GLY A 67 12.48 5.85 14.32
N GLN A 68 13.75 6.08 13.96
CA GLN A 68 14.49 7.28 14.36
C GLN A 68 14.02 8.55 13.64
N SER A 69 13.45 8.44 12.43
CA SER A 69 12.88 9.59 11.72
C SER A 69 11.42 9.84 12.10
N PHE A 70 10.79 8.95 12.86
CA PHE A 70 9.37 9.01 13.18
C PHE A 70 9.05 10.06 14.25
N PRO A 71 9.66 10.11 15.44
CA PRO A 71 9.68 11.34 16.23
C PRO A 71 10.71 12.30 15.64
N PRO A 72 10.37 13.55 15.28
CA PRO A 72 9.15 14.30 15.60
C PRO A 72 8.12 14.41 14.45
N LEU A 73 8.38 13.80 13.29
CA LEU A 73 7.65 14.09 12.04
C LEU A 73 6.32 13.31 11.90
N GLY A 74 6.17 12.20 12.61
CA GLY A 74 5.11 11.21 12.38
C GLY A 74 5.40 10.34 11.15
N LEU A 75 4.37 9.69 10.62
CA LEU A 75 4.43 8.93 9.37
C LEU A 75 3.34 9.36 8.41
N GLU A 76 3.66 9.38 7.13
CA GLU A 76 2.69 9.54 6.06
C GLU A 76 2.43 8.17 5.43
N VAL A 77 1.15 7.79 5.37
CA VAL A 77 0.69 6.60 4.65
C VAL A 77 -0.09 7.07 3.45
N ASP A 78 0.43 6.72 2.28
CA ASP A 78 -0.17 7.05 0.99
C ASP A 78 -1.30 6.07 0.65
N ILE A 79 -2.47 6.62 0.34
CA ILE A 79 -3.66 5.86 0.01
C ILE A 79 -3.93 5.95 -1.49
N GLN A 80 -3.79 4.81 -2.17
CA GLN A 80 -4.06 4.61 -3.59
C GLN A 80 -4.59 3.19 -3.88
N PRO A 81 -5.30 2.98 -5.01
CA PRO A 81 -5.78 4.02 -5.92
C PRO A 81 -7.02 4.73 -5.35
N LEU A 82 -7.20 6.02 -5.66
CA LEU A 82 -8.31 6.82 -5.09
C LEU A 82 -9.70 6.32 -5.48
N SER A 83 -9.79 5.56 -6.57
CA SER A 83 -11.02 4.95 -7.08
C SER A 83 -11.67 3.96 -6.11
N VAL A 84 -10.94 3.50 -5.10
CA VAL A 84 -11.49 2.64 -4.02
C VAL A 84 -12.42 3.40 -3.07
N LEU A 85 -12.27 4.72 -2.96
CA LEU A 85 -13.06 5.56 -2.06
C LEU A 85 -14.29 6.09 -2.80
N ARG A 86 -15.44 5.49 -2.50
CA ARG A 86 -16.74 5.92 -3.03
C ARG A 86 -17.27 7.10 -2.24
N ASN A 87 -18.24 7.81 -2.81
CA ASN A 87 -18.93 8.88 -2.08
C ASN A 87 -19.65 8.30 -0.86
N GLY A 88 -19.44 8.89 0.31
CA GLY A 88 -20.07 8.39 1.54
C GLY A 88 -19.30 8.74 2.81
N LYS A 89 -19.78 8.22 3.93
CA LYS A 89 -19.16 8.38 5.25
C LYS A 89 -18.17 7.24 5.51
N TYR A 90 -17.04 7.61 6.08
CA TYR A 90 -16.01 6.67 6.51
C TYR A 90 -15.52 7.00 7.91
N VAL A 91 -15.10 5.97 8.62
CA VAL A 91 -14.31 6.09 9.85
C VAL A 91 -12.88 5.65 9.54
N VAL A 92 -11.92 6.53 9.76
CA VAL A 92 -10.51 6.27 9.52
C VAL A 92 -9.82 5.94 10.83
N THR A 93 -9.13 4.81 10.88
CA THR A 93 -8.31 4.36 12.02
C THR A 93 -6.94 3.89 11.51
N TYR A 94 -5.99 3.74 12.43
CA TYR A 94 -4.78 2.99 12.17
C TYR A 94 -4.44 2.02 13.30
N GLN A 95 -3.75 0.94 12.94
CA GLN A 95 -3.23 -0.07 13.85
C GLN A 95 -1.73 -0.20 13.61
N ILE A 96 -0.96 -0.32 14.69
CA ILE A 96 0.48 -0.60 14.60
C ILE A 96 0.72 -1.96 15.22
N GLU A 97 1.31 -2.85 14.43
CA GLU A 97 1.72 -4.18 14.84
C GLU A 97 3.24 -4.20 14.90
N SER A 98 3.77 -4.33 16.11
CA SER A 98 5.23 -4.39 16.29
C SER A 98 5.78 -5.74 15.87
N ARG A 99 7.08 -5.80 15.59
CA ARG A 99 7.75 -7.09 15.28
C ARG A 99 7.61 -8.13 16.41
N ALA A 100 7.44 -7.68 17.65
CA ALA A 100 7.21 -8.54 18.81
C ALA A 100 5.75 -9.02 18.93
N GLY A 101 4.87 -8.63 18.00
CA GLY A 101 3.44 -8.96 18.00
C GLY A 101 2.60 -8.09 18.93
N ASN A 102 3.13 -6.96 19.42
CA ASN A 102 2.32 -6.01 20.17
C ASN A 102 1.41 -5.24 19.21
N ILE A 103 0.20 -4.92 19.66
CA ILE A 103 -0.78 -4.20 18.84
C ILE A 103 -1.20 -2.92 19.57
N ALA A 104 -1.08 -1.79 18.88
CA ALA A 104 -1.62 -0.51 19.29
C ALA A 104 -2.65 -0.02 18.26
N ARG A 105 -3.67 0.71 18.69
CA ARG A 105 -4.78 1.19 17.85
C ARG A 105 -5.04 2.65 18.08
N SER A 106 -5.40 3.37 17.03
CA SER A 106 -5.76 4.78 17.12
C SER A 106 -7.21 4.99 17.55
N ASP A 107 -7.49 6.19 18.04
CA ASP A 107 -8.83 6.76 18.01
C ASP A 107 -9.35 6.93 16.56
N GLU A 108 -10.66 7.13 16.44
CA GLU A 108 -11.37 7.26 15.16
C GLU A 108 -11.37 8.69 14.61
N THR A 109 -11.15 8.83 13.29
CA THR A 109 -11.38 10.08 12.54
C THR A 109 -12.51 9.87 11.53
N GLY A 110 -13.68 10.46 11.80
CA GLY A 110 -14.80 10.45 10.86
C GLY A 110 -14.59 11.43 9.70
N ILE A 111 -14.86 10.97 8.47
CA ILE A 111 -14.82 11.80 7.26
C ILE A 111 -16.02 11.54 6.34
N VAL A 112 -16.28 12.49 5.45
CA VAL A 112 -17.17 12.34 4.29
C VAL A 112 -16.34 12.42 3.03
N VAL A 113 -16.38 11.38 2.20
CA VAL A 113 -15.76 11.36 0.88
C VAL A 113 -16.77 11.90 -0.14
N SER A 114 -16.32 12.86 -0.96
CA SER A 114 -17.10 13.43 -2.05
C SER A 114 -16.28 13.48 -3.34
N ASN A 115 -16.78 12.86 -4.41
CA ASN A 115 -16.24 12.90 -5.75
C ASN A 115 -17.24 13.65 -6.62
N GLU A 116 -16.92 14.90 -6.97
CA GLU A 116 -17.75 15.74 -7.85
C GLU A 116 -17.70 15.28 -9.31
N LYS A 117 -16.67 14.52 -9.68
CA LYS A 117 -16.59 13.83 -10.97
C LYS A 117 -16.80 12.35 -10.74
N SER A 118 -17.58 11.71 -11.63
CA SER A 118 -17.57 10.26 -11.81
C SER A 118 -16.17 9.83 -12.27
N LEU A 119 -15.20 9.81 -11.36
CA LEU A 119 -13.88 9.20 -11.53
C LEU A 119 -14.01 7.66 -11.54
N GLU A 120 -15.12 7.13 -12.06
CA GLU A 120 -15.33 5.70 -12.25
C GLU A 120 -14.43 5.14 -13.37
N SER A 121 -13.79 6.00 -14.16
CA SER A 121 -12.69 5.66 -15.05
C SER A 121 -11.56 6.66 -14.74
N ASP A 122 -10.35 6.28 -14.34
CA ASP A 122 -9.34 5.89 -15.32
C ASP A 122 -8.07 5.30 -14.68
N VAL A 123 -8.00 5.14 -13.35
CA VAL A 123 -6.79 4.56 -12.74
C VAL A 123 -6.99 3.05 -12.61
N GLN A 124 -6.64 2.37 -13.71
CA GLN A 124 -6.75 0.92 -13.85
C GLN A 124 -5.59 0.14 -13.22
N TYR A 125 -4.60 0.83 -12.66
CA TYR A 125 -3.32 0.23 -12.32
C TYR A 125 -2.90 0.58 -10.90
N HIS A 126 -2.29 -0.38 -10.22
CA HIS A 126 -1.51 -0.15 -9.01
C HIS A 126 -0.14 0.38 -9.39
N GLN A 127 0.22 1.57 -8.91
CA GLN A 127 1.53 2.15 -9.13
C GLN A 127 2.26 2.33 -7.80
N ALA A 128 3.43 1.74 -7.66
CA ALA A 128 4.27 1.86 -6.48
C ALA A 128 5.72 2.13 -6.89
N THR A 129 6.46 2.89 -6.09
CA THR A 129 7.90 3.09 -6.27
C THR A 129 8.61 2.72 -4.97
N TYR A 130 9.47 1.71 -5.04
CA TYR A 130 10.27 1.23 -3.91
C TYR A 130 11.68 1.77 -4.04
N LEU A 131 12.11 2.57 -3.06
CA LEU A 131 13.45 3.16 -2.97
C LEU A 131 13.98 2.94 -1.54
N GLY A 132 15.21 2.43 -1.41
CA GLY A 132 15.88 2.26 -0.11
C GLY A 132 16.11 0.81 0.27
N GLU A 133 16.36 0.55 1.55
CA GLU A 133 16.58 -0.79 2.10
C GLU A 133 15.26 -1.42 2.56
N TYR A 134 15.04 -2.67 2.18
CA TYR A 134 13.85 -3.45 2.52
C TYR A 134 14.28 -4.77 3.12
N LEU A 135 13.54 -5.21 4.13
CA LEU A 135 13.68 -6.54 4.68
C LEU A 135 12.88 -7.55 3.87
N SER A 136 13.33 -8.80 3.90
CA SER A 136 12.59 -9.93 3.38
C SER A 136 11.18 -10.02 4.00
N GLY A 137 10.22 -10.43 3.18
CA GLY A 137 8.80 -10.44 3.56
C GLY A 137 7.95 -9.60 2.62
N VAL A 138 6.82 -9.11 3.10
CA VAL A 138 5.89 -8.33 2.29
C VAL A 138 6.40 -6.91 2.14
N VAL A 139 6.51 -6.44 0.90
CA VAL A 139 6.95 -5.06 0.60
C VAL A 139 5.75 -4.16 0.33
N ASP A 140 4.71 -4.70 -0.31
CA ASP A 140 3.50 -3.96 -0.66
C ASP A 140 2.33 -4.90 -0.83
N SER A 141 1.11 -4.39 -0.64
CA SER A 141 -0.11 -5.06 -1.05
C SER A 141 -1.28 -4.11 -1.19
N TRP A 142 -2.14 -4.44 -2.15
CA TRP A 142 -3.34 -3.70 -2.45
C TRP A 142 -4.50 -4.63 -2.78
N VAL A 143 -5.70 -4.14 -2.50
CA VAL A 143 -6.94 -4.78 -2.95
C VAL A 143 -7.26 -4.32 -4.38
N VAL A 144 -7.54 -5.29 -5.24
CA VAL A 144 -7.92 -5.11 -6.64
C VAL A 144 -9.30 -4.44 -6.73
N PRO A 145 -9.41 -3.23 -7.32
CA PRO A 145 -10.67 -2.49 -7.35
C PRO A 145 -11.70 -3.02 -8.36
N PHE A 146 -11.26 -3.59 -9.48
CA PHE A 146 -12.09 -4.15 -10.56
C PHE A 146 -11.41 -5.39 -11.14
N ALA A 147 -12.15 -6.25 -11.83
CA ALA A 147 -11.55 -7.43 -12.46
C ALA A 147 -10.68 -7.02 -13.67
N TYR A 148 -9.51 -7.63 -13.80
CA TYR A 148 -8.62 -7.47 -14.97
C TYR A 148 -7.74 -8.72 -15.16
N SER A 149 -6.96 -8.76 -16.24
CA SER A 149 -6.01 -9.85 -16.51
C SER A 149 -4.59 -9.33 -16.47
N ILE A 150 -3.75 -9.93 -15.64
CA ILE A 150 -2.31 -9.67 -15.62
C ILE A 150 -1.70 -10.53 -16.72
N THR A 151 -1.13 -9.90 -17.74
CA THR A 151 -0.45 -10.54 -18.87
C THR A 151 1.02 -10.13 -18.92
N SER A 152 1.85 -10.86 -19.65
CA SER A 152 3.27 -10.51 -19.87
C SER A 152 3.52 -9.12 -20.50
N GLU A 153 2.46 -8.49 -21.03
CA GLU A 153 2.50 -7.17 -21.67
C GLU A 153 1.88 -6.07 -20.79
N SER A 154 1.15 -6.44 -19.75
CA SER A 154 0.51 -5.52 -18.80
C SER A 154 1.53 -4.82 -17.89
N ASP A 155 2.80 -5.21 -17.99
CA ASP A 155 3.61 -5.43 -16.81
C ASP A 155 4.41 -4.24 -16.33
N VAL A 156 4.37 -4.11 -15.01
CA VAL A 156 5.44 -3.71 -14.08
C VAL A 156 6.54 -2.92 -14.78
N LYS A 157 6.21 -1.67 -15.15
CA LYS A 157 7.17 -0.79 -15.81
C LYS A 157 8.20 -0.33 -14.80
N SER A 158 9.34 -1.03 -14.75
CA SER A 158 10.48 -0.58 -13.97
C SER A 158 11.22 0.56 -14.66
N VAL A 159 11.43 1.65 -13.95
CA VAL A 159 12.36 2.70 -14.37
C VAL A 159 13.79 2.25 -14.04
N LYS A 160 14.71 2.44 -15.00
CA LYS A 160 16.14 2.11 -14.87
C LYS A 160 16.79 2.98 -13.77
N TRP A 161 17.61 2.37 -12.92
CA TRP A 161 18.45 3.08 -11.94
C TRP A 161 19.83 3.40 -12.51
N PRO A 162 20.46 4.54 -12.15
CA PRO A 162 21.87 4.80 -12.41
C PRO A 162 22.72 4.16 -11.30
N ASP A 163 23.54 3.18 -11.70
CA ASP A 163 24.63 2.59 -10.92
C ASP A 163 24.25 1.70 -9.73
N ALA A 164 24.35 0.39 -9.93
CA ALA A 164 24.45 -0.60 -8.85
C ALA A 164 25.63 -1.54 -9.15
N SER A 165 26.84 -1.09 -8.81
CA SER A 165 28.00 -1.97 -8.75
C SER A 165 27.86 -2.92 -7.56
N GLY A 166 27.45 -4.18 -7.80
CA GLY A 166 27.65 -5.28 -6.85
C GLY A 166 26.47 -5.70 -5.97
N GLN A 167 25.21 -5.37 -6.29
CA GLN A 167 24.07 -5.85 -5.50
C GLN A 167 23.68 -7.32 -5.81
N VAL A 168 23.29 -8.03 -4.75
CA VAL A 168 22.62 -9.35 -4.82
C VAL A 168 21.38 -9.21 -5.70
N PRO A 169 21.09 -10.15 -6.62
CA PRO A 169 19.90 -10.08 -7.46
C PRO A 169 18.65 -10.05 -6.56
N ALA A 170 18.05 -8.87 -6.45
CA ALA A 170 16.81 -8.68 -5.74
C ALA A 170 15.68 -9.35 -6.52
N LYS A 171 14.80 -10.05 -5.79
CA LYS A 171 13.67 -10.77 -6.35
C LYS A 171 12.40 -10.41 -5.59
N LEU A 172 11.47 -9.77 -6.29
CA LEU A 172 10.13 -9.47 -5.81
C LEU A 172 9.14 -10.45 -6.43
N THR A 173 8.44 -11.22 -5.63
CA THR A 173 7.40 -12.14 -6.10
C THR A 173 6.04 -11.49 -5.93
N LEU A 174 5.29 -11.36 -7.02
CA LEU A 174 3.89 -10.95 -6.99
C LEU A 174 3.04 -12.17 -6.65
N TYR A 175 2.18 -12.00 -5.65
CA TYR A 175 1.20 -12.98 -5.24
C TYR A 175 -0.21 -12.39 -5.32
N ARG A 176 -1.19 -13.27 -5.50
CA ARG A 176 -2.63 -12.98 -5.44
C ARG A 176 -3.25 -13.81 -4.34
N ARG A 177 -4.05 -13.21 -3.48
CA ARG A 177 -4.91 -13.88 -2.50
C ARG A 177 -6.36 -13.61 -2.87
N PRO A 178 -7.07 -14.56 -3.49
CA PRO A 178 -8.51 -14.44 -3.68
C PRO A 178 -9.22 -14.35 -2.32
N SER A 179 -10.34 -13.64 -2.26
CA SER A 179 -11.08 -13.45 -1.01
C SER A 179 -11.38 -14.78 -0.31
N GLY A 180 -10.92 -14.93 0.94
CA GLY A 180 -11.10 -16.15 1.74
C GLY A 180 -10.28 -17.36 1.29
N GLN A 181 -9.35 -17.20 0.36
CA GLN A 181 -8.53 -18.31 -0.18
C GLN A 181 -7.05 -18.17 0.17
N LYS A 182 -6.30 -19.24 -0.04
CA LYS A 182 -4.84 -19.23 0.08
C LYS A 182 -4.23 -18.39 -1.03
N GLN A 183 -3.08 -17.82 -0.72
CA GLN A 183 -2.29 -17.04 -1.65
C GLN A 183 -1.70 -17.92 -2.76
N VAL A 184 -1.72 -17.41 -3.99
CA VAL A 184 -1.23 -18.04 -5.21
C VAL A 184 -0.18 -17.14 -5.85
N LYS A 185 0.93 -17.73 -6.31
CA LYS A 185 2.00 -16.99 -6.97
C LYS A 185 1.55 -16.53 -8.36
N VAL A 186 1.72 -15.24 -8.66
CA VAL A 186 1.42 -14.64 -9.96
C VAL A 186 2.67 -14.63 -10.83
N GLY A 187 3.78 -14.11 -10.33
CA GLY A 187 5.00 -13.93 -11.11
C GLY A 187 6.17 -13.45 -10.27
N ASP A 188 7.35 -13.39 -10.88
CA ASP A 188 8.58 -12.89 -10.26
C ASP A 188 9.09 -11.67 -11.05
N LEU A 189 9.43 -10.61 -10.33
CA LEU A 189 10.18 -9.46 -10.80
C LEU A 189 11.64 -9.65 -10.36
N THR A 190 12.54 -9.84 -11.31
CA THR A 190 13.97 -10.08 -11.06
C THR A 190 14.82 -8.99 -11.68
N TYR A 191 15.86 -8.54 -10.97
CA TYR A 191 16.83 -7.59 -11.50
C TYR A 191 17.99 -8.34 -12.18
N ALA A 192 18.11 -8.19 -13.50
CA ALA A 192 19.16 -8.80 -14.30
C ALA A 192 19.65 -7.80 -15.37
N SER A 193 20.98 -7.73 -15.57
CA SER A 193 21.58 -6.89 -16.62
C SER A 193 21.17 -5.41 -16.56
N GLY A 194 20.92 -4.87 -15.37
CA GLY A 194 20.57 -3.46 -15.17
C GLY A 194 19.10 -3.11 -15.41
N ILE A 195 18.23 -4.12 -15.61
CA ILE A 195 16.78 -3.94 -15.80
C ILE A 195 16.02 -4.91 -14.90
N TRP A 196 14.85 -4.48 -14.41
CA TRP A 196 13.92 -5.41 -13.82
C TRP A 196 13.09 -6.05 -14.93
N GLN A 197 12.86 -7.35 -14.79
CA GLN A 197 12.05 -8.14 -15.71
C GLN A 197 11.00 -8.88 -14.91
N PHE A 198 9.74 -8.74 -15.30
CA PHE A 198 8.65 -9.51 -14.73
C PHE A 198 8.41 -10.76 -15.58
N ALA A 199 8.27 -11.90 -14.91
CA ALA A 199 7.94 -13.17 -15.52
C ALA A 199 6.75 -13.78 -14.78
N LEU A 200 5.63 -13.97 -15.48
CA LEU A 200 4.50 -14.71 -14.94
C LEU A 200 4.90 -16.15 -14.62
N SER A 201 4.38 -16.68 -13.51
CA SER A 201 4.59 -18.08 -13.11
C SER A 201 3.82 -19.06 -14.01
N ALA A 202 2.79 -18.57 -14.70
CA ALA A 202 1.95 -19.31 -15.64
C ALA A 202 1.48 -18.37 -16.77
N GLY A 203 0.43 -18.75 -17.51
CA GLY A 203 -0.23 -17.86 -18.47
C GLY A 203 -0.92 -16.66 -17.79
N PRO A 204 -1.74 -15.89 -18.54
CA PRO A 204 -2.47 -14.74 -18.00
C PRO A 204 -3.22 -15.05 -16.71
N VAL A 205 -3.10 -14.16 -15.72
CA VAL A 205 -3.74 -14.32 -14.42
C VAL A 205 -4.92 -13.36 -14.31
N ASN A 206 -6.14 -13.90 -14.37
CA ASN A 206 -7.35 -13.13 -14.13
C ASN A 206 -7.51 -12.83 -12.64
N VAL A 207 -7.56 -11.55 -12.29
CA VAL A 207 -7.85 -11.06 -10.94
C VAL A 207 -9.27 -10.50 -10.89
N SER A 208 -9.93 -10.67 -9.74
CA SER A 208 -11.28 -10.20 -9.48
C SER A 208 -11.28 -9.00 -8.54
N ALA A 209 -12.31 -8.17 -8.63
CA ALA A 209 -12.54 -7.11 -7.66
C ALA A 209 -12.60 -7.69 -6.23
N GLY A 210 -11.80 -7.16 -5.32
CA GLY A 210 -11.69 -7.63 -3.94
C GLY A 210 -10.57 -8.65 -3.69
N ASP A 211 -9.89 -9.15 -4.73
CA ASP A 211 -8.66 -9.92 -4.53
C ASP A 211 -7.57 -9.03 -3.95
N GLU A 212 -6.67 -9.60 -3.16
CA GLU A 212 -5.47 -8.91 -2.66
C GLU A 212 -4.28 -9.30 -3.54
N LEU A 213 -3.52 -8.33 -4.03
CA LEU A 213 -2.23 -8.53 -4.67
C LEU A 213 -1.13 -8.04 -3.74
N SER A 214 -0.01 -8.76 -3.66
CA SER A 214 1.09 -8.40 -2.76
C SER A 214 2.45 -8.70 -3.38
N PHE A 215 3.42 -7.80 -3.20
CA PHE A 215 4.82 -8.05 -3.51
C PHE A 215 5.57 -8.58 -2.29
N TYR A 216 6.32 -9.66 -2.49
CA TYR A 216 7.15 -10.29 -1.47
C TYR A 216 8.62 -10.27 -1.88
N LEU A 217 9.49 -9.85 -0.97
CA LEU A 217 10.93 -9.88 -1.13
C LEU A 217 11.52 -11.12 -0.48
N SER A 218 12.37 -11.85 -1.18
CA SER A 218 12.92 -13.12 -0.69
C SER A 218 14.11 -12.99 0.27
N ALA A 219 14.80 -11.85 0.26
CA ALA A 219 15.98 -11.57 1.05
C ALA A 219 16.13 -10.06 1.27
N ASP A 220 16.66 -9.66 2.41
CA ASP A 220 16.94 -8.26 2.72
C ASP A 220 17.81 -7.66 1.61
N THR A 221 17.37 -6.54 1.03
CA THR A 221 18.07 -5.91 -0.08
C THR A 221 17.65 -4.46 -0.23
N SER A 222 18.41 -3.70 -1.01
CA SER A 222 17.96 -2.40 -1.46
C SER A 222 17.09 -2.54 -2.71
N LEU A 223 15.92 -1.93 -2.68
CA LEU A 223 15.05 -1.82 -3.84
C LEU A 223 15.17 -0.44 -4.45
N SER A 224 15.16 -0.44 -5.78
CA SER A 224 14.96 0.75 -6.60
C SER A 224 14.14 0.34 -7.81
N VAL A 225 12.82 0.32 -7.66
CA VAL A 225 11.92 -0.12 -8.71
C VAL A 225 10.57 0.56 -8.63
N SER A 226 10.11 1.09 -9.76
CA SER A 226 8.71 1.47 -9.94
C SER A 226 7.96 0.31 -10.56
N VAL A 227 6.75 0.07 -10.10
CA VAL A 227 5.91 -1.04 -10.52
C VAL A 227 4.55 -0.50 -10.87
N THR A 228 4.05 -0.83 -12.06
CA THR A 228 2.68 -0.58 -12.50
C THR A 228 2.03 -1.93 -12.79
N VAL A 229 1.00 -2.33 -12.05
CA VAL A 229 0.26 -3.59 -12.27
C VAL A 229 -1.17 -3.30 -12.63
#